data_AF-X6LM65-F1
#
_entry.id   AF-X6LM65-F1
#
_cell.length_a   1.000
_cell.length_b   1.000
_cell.length_c   1.000
_cell.angle_alpha   90.00
_cell.angle_beta   90.00
_cell.angle_gamma   90.00
#
_symmetry.space_group_name_H-M   'P 1'
#
loop_
_entity.id
_entity.type
_entity.pdbx_description
1 polymer ?
#
loop_
_entity_poly.entity_id
_entity_poly.type
_entity_poly.pdbx_seq_one_letter_code
_entity_poly.pdbx_strand_id
1 'polypeptide(L)'
;MEEEKSKCSMKMALKSIPQQHSCFEKKWILQLNQQEDINDFICLICKQVANSPMEIDCPQHKDMDESLIVGENCLKQFLSQKPNSCPVKHHDNCLYSQNWLMKRYINELDAICPRQFEQEQQQGYEEGKTTRF
;
A
#
# COMPACT_ATOMS: atom_id res chain seq x y z
N MET A 1 8.91 -1.59 -55.98
CA MET A 1 8.08 -2.51 -55.19
C MET A 1 9.08 -3.37 -54.42
N GLU A 2 9.48 -2.91 -53.24
CA GLU A 2 10.40 -3.65 -52.37
C GLU A 2 9.95 -3.46 -50.91
N GLU A 3 9.45 -4.57 -50.39
CA GLU A 3 9.51 -5.11 -49.03
C GLU A 3 9.33 -4.18 -47.82
N GLU A 4 8.16 -4.40 -47.18
CA GLU A 4 7.94 -4.18 -45.77
C GLU A 4 9.01 -4.86 -44.90
N LYS A 5 9.51 -4.15 -43.89
CA LYS A 5 10.17 -4.78 -42.75
C LYS A 5 9.70 -4.17 -41.44
N SER A 6 8.58 -4.71 -40.97
CA SER A 6 8.08 -4.64 -39.60
C SER A 6 9.20 -4.94 -38.61
N LYS A 7 9.60 -3.93 -37.82
CA LYS A 7 10.34 -4.14 -36.57
C LYS A 7 9.36 -3.91 -35.41
N CYS A 8 8.67 -4.98 -35.05
CA CYS A 8 7.98 -5.09 -33.76
C CYS A 8 9.05 -5.05 -32.66
N SER A 9 9.29 -3.87 -32.09
CA SER A 9 10.13 -3.76 -30.90
C SER A 9 9.31 -4.22 -29.71
N MET A 10 9.60 -5.44 -29.24
CA MET A 10 9.16 -5.96 -27.97
C MET A 10 9.72 -5.08 -26.83
N LYS A 11 9.10 -3.92 -26.60
CA LYS A 11 9.09 -3.32 -25.27
C LYS A 11 8.14 -4.17 -24.44
N MET A 12 8.61 -5.34 -24.01
CA MET A 12 8.09 -5.93 -22.79
C MET A 12 8.34 -4.90 -21.73
N ALA A 13 7.30 -4.15 -21.38
CA ALA A 13 7.30 -3.29 -20.23
C ALA A 13 7.71 -4.19 -19.07
N LEU A 14 8.98 -4.06 -18.66
CA LEU A 14 9.36 -4.33 -17.29
C LEU A 14 8.37 -3.50 -16.49
N LYS A 15 7.28 -4.13 -16.04
CA LYS A 15 6.36 -3.53 -15.08
C LYS A 15 7.27 -3.07 -13.98
N SER A 16 7.49 -1.77 -13.95
CA SER A 16 8.26 -1.10 -12.91
C SER A 16 7.76 -1.69 -11.61
N ILE A 17 8.66 -2.35 -10.86
CA ILE A 17 8.41 -2.76 -9.49
C ILE A 17 7.64 -1.60 -8.86
N PRO A 18 6.40 -1.79 -8.35
CA PRO A 18 5.64 -0.69 -7.77
C PRO A 18 6.58 0.01 -6.81
N GLN A 19 6.80 1.32 -7.06
CA GLN A 19 7.83 2.14 -6.43
C GLN A 19 8.09 1.66 -5.01
N GLN A 20 9.34 1.30 -4.68
CA GLN A 20 9.78 0.70 -3.40
C GLN A 20 9.49 1.57 -2.15
N HIS A 21 8.64 2.58 -2.28
CA HIS A 21 8.27 3.58 -1.31
C HIS A 21 6.74 3.72 -1.15
N SER A 22 5.90 2.92 -1.82
CA SER A 22 4.46 2.89 -1.53
C SER A 22 4.16 2.05 -0.29
N CYS A 23 2.99 2.28 0.31
CA CYS A 23 2.40 1.38 1.31
C CYS A 23 2.23 -0.03 0.73
N PHE A 24 2.25 -1.04 1.60
CA PHE A 24 2.10 -2.43 1.21
C PHE A 24 0.64 -2.73 0.90
N GLU A 25 0.36 -3.28 -0.28
CA GLU A 25 -1.01 -3.71 -0.62
C GLU A 25 -1.56 -4.65 0.47
N LYS A 26 -2.84 -4.58 0.82
CA LYS A 26 -3.36 -5.42 1.91
C LYS A 26 -3.64 -6.85 1.45
N LYS A 27 -3.86 -7.06 0.15
CA LYS A 27 -4.30 -8.35 -0.41
C LYS A 27 -3.29 -9.48 -0.20
N TRP A 28 -2.01 -9.20 -0.46
CA TRP A 28 -0.90 -10.13 -0.24
C TRP A 28 -0.60 -10.35 1.25
N ILE A 29 -0.74 -9.33 2.10
CA ILE A 29 -0.58 -9.49 3.56
C ILE A 29 -1.73 -10.35 4.15
N LEU A 30 -2.98 -10.09 3.74
CA LEU A 30 -4.16 -10.84 4.18
C LEU A 30 -4.20 -12.31 3.71
N GLN A 31 -3.24 -12.75 2.89
CA GLN A 31 -3.12 -14.18 2.59
C GLN A 31 -2.64 -14.98 3.81
N LEU A 32 -1.82 -14.35 4.67
CA LEU A 32 -1.15 -15.01 5.79
C LEU A 32 -1.50 -14.40 7.14
N ASN A 33 -2.32 -13.35 7.18
CA ASN A 33 -2.74 -12.65 8.40
C ASN A 33 -4.25 -12.39 8.37
N GLN A 34 -4.84 -12.18 9.55
CA GLN A 34 -6.24 -11.79 9.66
C GLN A 34 -6.40 -10.27 9.43
N GLN A 35 -7.63 -9.81 9.19
CA GLN A 35 -7.89 -8.38 8.98
C GLN A 35 -7.65 -7.59 10.27
N GLU A 36 -7.97 -8.20 11.39
CA GLU A 36 -7.81 -7.69 12.74
C GLU A 36 -6.33 -7.39 13.04
N ASP A 37 -5.42 -8.24 12.56
CA ASP A 37 -3.97 -8.10 12.77
C ASP A 37 -3.38 -6.86 12.08
N ILE A 38 -4.07 -6.30 11.09
CA ILE A 38 -3.55 -5.18 10.28
C ILE A 38 -4.35 -3.88 10.41
N ASN A 39 -5.47 -3.90 11.13
CA ASN A 39 -6.40 -2.77 11.21
C ASN A 39 -5.72 -1.48 11.71
N ASP A 40 -4.84 -1.62 12.71
CA ASP A 40 -4.13 -0.49 13.30
C ASP A 40 -2.96 0.02 12.43
N PHE A 41 -2.65 -0.69 11.35
CA PHE A 41 -1.54 -0.35 10.45
C PHE A 41 -2.01 0.24 9.12
N ILE A 42 -3.31 0.48 8.96
CA ILE A 42 -3.86 0.98 7.70
C ILE A 42 -3.55 2.47 7.53
N CYS A 43 -2.85 2.80 6.45
CA CYS A 43 -2.60 4.17 6.03
C CYS A 43 -3.91 4.89 5.72
N LEU A 44 -4.20 5.98 6.43
CA LEU A 44 -5.43 6.77 6.23
C LEU A 44 -5.56 7.37 4.82
N ILE A 45 -4.46 7.57 4.10
CA ILE A 45 -4.44 8.21 2.77
C ILE A 45 -4.76 7.19 1.67
N CYS A 46 -4.02 6.09 1.59
CA CYS A 46 -4.14 5.12 0.49
C CYS A 46 -4.93 3.85 0.85
N LYS A 47 -5.32 3.68 2.12
CA LYS A 47 -6.09 2.53 2.64
C LYS A 47 -5.38 1.18 2.48
N GLN A 48 -4.06 1.21 2.40
CA GLN A 48 -3.18 0.04 2.39
C GLN A 48 -2.36 -0.05 3.69
N VAL A 49 -1.62 -1.13 3.93
CA VAL A 49 -0.79 -1.27 5.13
C VAL A 49 0.39 -0.31 5.04
N ALA A 50 0.58 0.53 6.06
CA ALA A 50 1.53 1.62 6.04
C ALA A 50 2.97 1.11 5.90
N ASN A 51 3.70 1.60 4.89
CA ASN A 51 5.14 1.40 4.79
C ASN A 51 5.83 2.64 5.37
N SER A 52 6.75 2.43 6.32
CA SER A 52 7.37 3.49 7.12
C SER A 52 6.28 4.36 7.78
N PRO A 53 5.56 3.81 8.77
CA PRO A 53 4.41 4.46 9.37
C PRO A 53 4.83 5.75 10.10
N MET A 54 4.04 6.79 9.87
CA MET A 54 4.04 8.07 10.58
C MET A 54 2.72 8.17 11.33
N GLU A 55 2.79 8.65 12.57
CA GLU A 55 1.63 8.90 13.42
C GLU A 55 1.24 10.37 13.35
N ILE A 56 -0.07 10.63 13.34
CA ILE A 56 -0.64 11.97 13.37
C ILE A 56 -0.90 12.35 14.83
N ASP A 57 -0.10 13.27 15.37
CA ASP A 57 -0.12 13.67 16.78
C ASP A 57 -0.72 15.08 16.95
N CYS A 58 -1.88 15.29 16.36
CA CYS A 58 -2.54 16.60 16.41
C CYS A 58 -3.35 16.73 17.71
N PRO A 59 -3.26 17.85 18.45
CA PRO A 59 -4.07 18.06 19.65
C PRO A 59 -5.58 17.89 19.43
N GLN A 60 -6.05 18.18 18.22
CA GLN A 60 -7.44 18.02 17.78
C GLN A 60 -7.91 16.56 17.74
N HIS A 61 -6.99 15.60 17.80
CA HIS A 61 -7.25 14.17 17.66
C HIS A 61 -6.78 13.35 18.87
N LYS A 62 -6.39 14.02 19.95
CA LYS A 62 -5.84 13.36 21.16
C LYS A 62 -6.82 12.40 21.84
N ASP A 63 -8.11 12.69 21.76
CA ASP A 63 -9.16 11.87 22.39
C ASP A 63 -9.75 10.82 21.43
N MET A 64 -9.20 10.67 20.22
CA MET A 64 -9.61 9.62 19.31
C MET A 64 -8.90 8.32 19.68
N ASP A 65 -9.67 7.26 19.91
CA ASP A 65 -9.17 5.91 20.20
C ASP A 65 -8.79 5.14 18.91
N GLU A 66 -8.69 5.85 17.78
CA GLU A 66 -8.40 5.28 16.46
C GLU A 66 -6.92 5.41 16.12
N SER A 67 -6.36 4.40 15.45
CA SER A 67 -5.00 4.46 14.93
C SER A 67 -4.87 5.50 13.81
N LEU A 68 -4.17 6.60 14.07
CA LEU A 68 -3.98 7.70 13.11
C LEU A 68 -2.65 7.56 12.36
N ILE A 69 -2.54 6.48 11.58
CA ILE A 69 -1.32 6.14 10.87
C ILE A 69 -1.40 6.49 9.38
N VAL A 70 -0.28 6.99 8.85
CA VAL A 70 -0.07 7.22 7.42
C VAL A 70 1.30 6.71 6.99
N GLY A 71 1.45 6.24 5.75
CA GLY A 71 2.78 5.95 5.20
C GLY A 71 3.55 7.23 4.93
N GLU A 72 4.84 7.27 5.26
CA GLU A 72 5.69 8.46 5.10
C GLU A 72 5.63 9.06 3.69
N ASN A 73 5.73 8.21 2.66
CA ASN A 73 5.68 8.67 1.28
C ASN A 73 4.28 9.19 0.88
N CYS A 74 3.22 8.53 1.36
CA CYS A 74 1.85 9.01 1.15
C CYS A 74 1.65 10.39 1.79
N LEU A 75 2.19 10.60 2.98
CA LEU A 75 2.14 11.87 3.67
C LEU A 75 2.90 12.96 2.90
N LYS A 76 4.13 12.69 2.45
CA LYS A 76 4.92 13.63 1.63
C LYS A 76 4.17 14.05 0.37
N GLN A 77 3.58 13.10 -0.34
CA GLN A 77 2.78 13.38 -1.55
C GLN A 77 1.53 14.20 -1.22
N PHE A 78 0.81 13.85 -0.16
CA PHE A 78 -0.38 14.57 0.28
C PHE A 78 -0.07 16.04 0.62
N LEU A 79 0.97 16.28 1.42
CA LEU A 79 1.39 17.63 1.82
C LEU A 79 1.92 18.45 0.63
N SER A 80 2.51 17.82 -0.38
CA SER A 80 2.97 18.52 -1.59
C SER A 80 1.83 19.12 -2.41
N GLN A 81 0.64 18.51 -2.34
CA GLN A 81 -0.56 18.98 -3.05
C GLN A 81 -1.44 19.87 -2.17
N LYS A 82 -1.46 19.61 -0.87
CA LYS A 82 -2.29 20.30 0.12
C LYS A 82 -1.44 20.67 1.34
N PRO A 83 -0.64 21.75 1.23
CA PRO A 83 0.21 22.18 2.34
C PRO A 83 -0.64 22.47 3.58
N ASN A 84 -0.08 22.18 4.76
CA ASN A 84 -0.68 22.42 6.08
C ASN A 84 -1.99 21.68 6.37
N SER A 85 -2.45 20.76 5.53
CA SER A 85 -3.67 20.01 5.79
C SER A 85 -3.42 18.73 6.59
N CYS A 86 -4.39 18.34 7.43
CA CYS A 86 -4.43 17.04 8.09
C CYS A 86 -5.15 16.00 7.21
N PRO A 87 -4.66 14.75 7.13
CA PRO A 87 -5.37 13.65 6.48
C PRO A 87 -6.71 13.27 7.13
N VAL A 88 -6.94 13.62 8.40
CA VAL A 88 -8.16 13.26 9.16
C VAL A 88 -9.26 14.32 8.99
N LYS A 89 -8.95 15.59 9.27
CA LYS A 89 -9.91 16.71 9.20
C LYS A 89 -9.20 18.02 8.89
N HIS A 90 -9.87 18.95 8.22
CA HIS A 90 -9.27 20.25 7.92
C HIS A 90 -8.93 21.03 9.20
N HIS A 91 -7.63 21.16 9.48
CA HIS A 91 -7.03 22.11 10.41
C HIS A 91 -5.55 22.27 10.05
N ASP A 92 -4.95 23.39 10.47
CA ASP A 92 -3.53 23.67 10.26
C ASP A 92 -2.67 23.12 11.40
N ASN A 93 -1.34 23.28 11.26
CA ASN A 93 -0.32 22.94 12.28
C ASN A 93 -0.35 21.48 12.75
N CYS A 94 -0.49 20.56 11.78
CA CYS A 94 -0.43 19.13 12.06
C CYS A 94 0.97 18.71 12.51
N LEU A 95 1.02 17.86 13.53
CA LEU A 95 2.24 17.23 13.98
C LEU A 95 2.29 15.79 13.50
N TYR A 96 3.47 15.37 13.07
CA TYR A 96 3.72 14.01 12.59
C TYR A 96 4.98 13.47 13.24
N SER A 97 4.91 12.25 13.75
CA SER A 97 6.04 11.59 14.42
C SER A 97 6.28 10.20 13.82
N GLN A 98 7.54 9.76 13.85
CA GLN A 98 7.86 8.38 13.47
C GLN A 98 7.45 7.44 14.60
N ASN A 99 6.64 6.43 14.28
CA ASN A 99 6.27 5.41 15.25
C ASN A 99 7.12 4.15 15.03
N TRP A 100 8.22 4.05 15.76
CA TRP A 100 9.17 2.93 15.68
C TRP A 100 8.56 1.60 16.11
N LEU A 101 7.66 1.63 17.08
CA LEU A 101 6.97 0.43 17.56
C LEU A 101 6.04 -0.12 16.47
N MET A 102 5.25 0.75 15.84
CA MET A 102 4.38 0.39 14.72
C MET A 102 5.19 -0.16 13.55
N LYS A 103 6.32 0.48 13.23
CA LYS A 103 7.23 -0.01 12.18
C LYS A 103 7.73 -1.43 12.48
N ARG A 104 8.03 -1.73 13.74
CA ARG A 104 8.44 -3.07 14.15
C ARG A 104 7.32 -4.08 13.96
N TYR A 105 6.12 -3.79 14.45
CA TYR A 105 4.97 -4.70 14.29
C TYR A 105 4.63 -4.98 12.83
N ILE A 106 4.65 -3.95 11.98
CA ILE A 106 4.44 -4.13 10.53
C ILE A 106 5.51 -5.03 9.91
N ASN A 107 6.76 -4.95 10.36
CA ASN A 107 7.84 -5.81 9.87
C ASN A 107 7.73 -7.25 10.38
N GLU A 108 6.93 -7.51 11.41
CA GLU A 108 6.67 -8.84 11.97
C GLU A 108 5.49 -9.54 11.29
N LEU A 109 4.73 -8.84 10.42
CA LEU A 109 3.66 -9.44 9.63
C LEU A 109 4.22 -10.41 8.60
N ASP A 110 3.59 -11.58 8.47
CA ASP A 110 3.91 -12.52 7.41
C ASP A 110 3.41 -12.00 6.07
N ALA A 111 4.18 -12.15 5.00
CA ALA A 111 3.75 -11.74 3.67
C ALA A 111 4.18 -12.75 2.63
N ILE A 112 3.25 -13.09 1.74
CA ILE A 112 3.58 -13.88 0.55
C ILE A 112 4.46 -13.05 -0.38
N CYS A 113 5.38 -13.65 -1.13
CA CYS A 113 6.10 -12.91 -2.16
C CYS A 113 5.10 -12.38 -3.21
N PRO A 114 5.17 -11.09 -3.63
CA PRO A 114 4.27 -10.55 -4.66
C PRO A 114 4.25 -11.39 -5.95
N ARG A 115 5.41 -11.93 -6.35
CA ARG A 115 5.51 -12.80 -7.52
C ARG A 115 4.79 -14.13 -7.35
N GLN A 116 4.80 -14.70 -6.14
CA GLN A 116 4.05 -15.92 -5.84
C GLN A 116 2.55 -15.63 -5.84
N PHE A 117 2.14 -14.52 -5.22
CA PHE A 117 0.75 -14.08 -5.22
C PHE A 117 0.19 -13.88 -6.65
N GLU A 118 0.94 -13.21 -7.54
CA GLU A 118 0.53 -13.05 -8.94
C GLU A 118 0.35 -14.36 -9.69
N GLN A 119 1.16 -15.39 -9.37
CA GLN A 119 1.08 -16.72 -9.98
C GLN A 119 -0.14 -17.50 -9.49
N GLU A 120 -0.38 -17.50 -8.17
CA GLU A 120 -1.52 -18.17 -7.55
C GLU A 120 -2.86 -17.61 -8.04
N GLN A 121 -2.93 -16.28 -8.20
CA GLN A 121 -4.12 -15.60 -8.75
C GLN A 121 -4.43 -16.01 -10.20
N GLN A 122 -3.41 -16.36 -10.99
CA GLN A 122 -3.59 -16.84 -12.37
C GLN A 122 -4.07 -18.29 -12.39
N GLN A 123 -3.56 -19.14 -11.49
CA GLN A 123 -3.92 -20.55 -11.40
C GLN A 123 -5.35 -20.77 -10.89
N GLY A 124 -5.78 -20.04 -9.84
CA GLY A 124 -7.16 -20.12 -9.33
C GLY A 124 -8.23 -19.70 -10.35
N TYR A 125 -7.87 -18.85 -11.32
CA TYR A 125 -8.75 -18.43 -12.41
C TYR A 125 -8.97 -19.51 -13.48
N GLU A 126 -8.04 -20.46 -13.61
CA GLU A 126 -8.14 -21.59 -14.55
C GLU A 126 -8.92 -22.76 -13.93
N GLU A 127 -8.75 -23.01 -12.62
CA GLU A 127 -9.51 -24.06 -11.91
C GLU A 127 -11.01 -23.71 -11.79
N GLY A 128 -11.35 -22.44 -11.57
CA GLY A 128 -12.74 -21.96 -11.50
C GLY A 128 -13.51 -21.96 -12.83
N LYS A 129 -12.84 -22.22 -13.96
CA LYS A 129 -13.50 -22.36 -15.29
C LYS A 129 -13.83 -23.80 -15.65
N THR A 130 -13.26 -24.78 -14.95
CA THR A 130 -13.40 -26.22 -15.28
C THR A 130 -14.54 -26.90 -14.51
N THR A 131 -15.15 -26.23 -13.52
CA THR A 131 -16.29 -26.74 -12.75
C THR A 131 -17.59 -26.01 -13.11
N ARG A 132 -18.04 -26.18 -14.35
CA ARG A 132 -19.44 -26.05 -14.75
C ARG A 132 -19.79 -27.19 -15.70
N PHE A 133 -20.21 -28.31 -15.11
CA PHE A 133 -20.97 -29.36 -15.78
C PHE A 133 -22.37 -29.37 -15.18
#